data_AF-A0A353RQY9-F1
#
_entry.id   AF-A0A353RQY9-F1
#
_cell.length_a   1.000
_cell.length_b   1.000
_cell.length_c   1.000
_cell.angle_alpha   90.00
_cell.angle_beta   90.00
_cell.angle_gamma   90.00
#
_symmetry.space_group_name_H-M   'P 1'
#
loop_
_entity.id
_entity.type
_entity.pdbx_description
1 polymer ?
#
loop_
_entity_poly.entity_id
_entity_poly.type
_entity_poly.pdbx_seq_one_letter_code
_entity_poly.pdbx_strand_id
1 'polypeptide(L)'
;MFEWQKEVRDGMLLMVSQNREYIEATHNILRKIHKSYLSNNQHLYTEDELSQINHFFNSVIFKSFLTRLAIEQLQSVRHGRINESLWPAIENSLYTLNCSDDEQVLVSFALESFLFEARSFLDVYMIFVCLLLKTGFTNGHMKQSRFYDELDKVNEPPFVEKARWIKQYFDTNVFGFEEKQQKFIIRNDWGTLLRSLRDRISHRDVISLSFDSEEKFIADIRLDWPTINGITYHSMAETIGNGIHALFYQGLCHIYELKWDDFLGITENVS
;
A
#
# COMPACT_ATOMS: atom_id res chain seq x y z
N MET A 1 3.52 -27.48 -24.81
CA MET A 1 3.15 -26.46 -23.81
C MET A 1 3.53 -27.04 -22.47
N PHE A 2 4.39 -26.39 -21.70
CA PHE A 2 5.01 -27.02 -20.54
C PHE A 2 4.00 -27.14 -19.39
N GLU A 3 3.73 -28.36 -18.89
CA GLU A 3 2.69 -28.62 -17.88
C GLU A 3 2.86 -27.79 -16.60
N TRP A 4 4.10 -27.60 -16.15
CA TRP A 4 4.42 -26.76 -14.99
C TRP A 4 4.00 -25.29 -15.19
N GLN A 5 4.06 -24.74 -16.40
CA GLN A 5 3.59 -23.37 -16.67
C GLN A 5 2.07 -23.24 -16.54
N LYS A 6 1.36 -24.32 -16.90
CA LYS A 6 -0.11 -24.38 -16.77
C LYS A 6 -0.50 -24.42 -15.29
N GLU A 7 0.19 -25.23 -14.49
CA GLU A 7 -0.03 -25.31 -13.03
C GLU A 7 0.23 -23.97 -12.34
N VAL A 8 1.35 -23.31 -12.65
CA VAL A 8 1.68 -21.98 -12.11
C VAL A 8 0.61 -20.95 -12.49
N ARG A 9 0.20 -20.91 -13.76
CA ARG A 9 -0.87 -20.01 -14.23
C ARG A 9 -2.18 -20.27 -13.49
N ASP A 10 -2.58 -21.53 -13.36
CA ASP A 10 -3.86 -21.89 -12.74
C ASP A 10 -3.87 -21.54 -11.25
N GLY A 11 -2.75 -21.71 -10.55
CA GLY A 11 -2.57 -21.21 -9.18
C GLY A 11 -2.68 -19.69 -9.07
N MET A 12 -2.03 -18.95 -9.97
CA MET A 12 -2.15 -17.48 -10.01
C MET A 12 -3.59 -17.01 -10.29
N LEU A 13 -4.30 -17.69 -11.20
CA LEU A 13 -5.70 -17.38 -11.51
C LEU A 13 -6.63 -17.64 -10.33
N LEU A 14 -6.41 -18.72 -9.59
CA LEU A 14 -7.18 -19.03 -8.38
C LEU A 14 -7.01 -17.93 -7.32
N MET A 15 -5.78 -17.47 -7.10
CA MET A 15 -5.52 -16.40 -6.15
C MET A 15 -6.19 -15.08 -6.55
N VAL A 16 -6.21 -14.78 -7.85
CA VAL A 16 -6.91 -13.61 -8.39
C VAL A 16 -8.42 -13.72 -8.20
N SER A 17 -9.02 -14.88 -8.51
CA SER A 17 -10.47 -15.06 -8.42
C SER A 17 -10.97 -14.99 -6.97
N GLN A 18 -10.26 -15.61 -6.03
CA GLN A 18 -10.62 -15.60 -4.62
C GLN A 18 -10.54 -14.20 -3.99
N ASN A 19 -9.56 -13.39 -4.39
CA ASN A 19 -9.41 -12.03 -3.87
C ASN A 19 -10.34 -11.02 -4.52
N ARG A 20 -10.80 -11.31 -5.75
CA ARG A 20 -11.64 -10.40 -6.53
C ARG A 20 -12.94 -10.06 -5.81
N GLU A 21 -13.67 -11.05 -5.30
CA GLU A 21 -14.99 -10.81 -4.70
C GLU A 21 -14.94 -9.87 -3.49
N TYR A 22 -13.97 -10.10 -2.59
CA TYR A 22 -13.77 -9.26 -1.41
C TYR A 22 -13.40 -7.82 -1.75
N ILE A 23 -12.50 -7.65 -2.74
CA ILE A 23 -12.01 -6.32 -3.12
C ILE A 23 -13.03 -5.56 -3.96
N GLU A 24 -13.78 -6.25 -4.83
CA GLU A 24 -14.81 -5.65 -5.69
C GLU A 24 -15.93 -4.97 -4.88
N ALA A 25 -16.35 -5.55 -3.76
CA ALA A 25 -17.35 -4.94 -2.89
C ALA A 25 -16.91 -3.53 -2.43
N THR A 26 -15.70 -3.43 -1.89
CA THR A 26 -15.11 -2.15 -1.43
C THR A 26 -14.90 -1.18 -2.59
N HIS A 27 -14.37 -1.66 -3.71
CA HIS A 27 -14.14 -0.84 -4.90
C HIS A 27 -15.43 -0.31 -5.53
N ASN A 28 -16.51 -1.07 -5.50
CA ASN A 28 -17.81 -0.63 -5.99
C ASN A 28 -18.38 0.52 -5.14
N ILE A 29 -18.19 0.47 -3.82
CA ILE A 29 -18.55 1.59 -2.92
C ILE A 29 -17.73 2.83 -3.29
N LEU A 30 -16.41 2.71 -3.41
CA LEU A 30 -15.53 3.83 -3.79
C LEU A 30 -15.91 4.42 -5.15
N ARG A 31 -16.25 3.58 -6.14
CA ARG A 31 -16.71 4.02 -7.46
C ARG A 31 -18.00 4.84 -7.39
N LYS A 32 -18.97 4.40 -6.59
CA LYS A 32 -20.24 5.14 -6.38
C LYS A 32 -19.97 6.50 -5.73
N ILE A 33 -19.14 6.51 -4.69
CA ILE A 33 -18.74 7.74 -3.98
C ILE A 33 -18.06 8.71 -4.94
N HIS A 34 -17.04 8.25 -5.66
CA HIS A 34 -16.30 9.08 -6.60
C HIS A 34 -17.21 9.69 -7.68
N LYS A 35 -18.09 8.86 -8.26
CA LYS A 35 -19.06 9.32 -9.26
C LYS A 35 -19.99 10.38 -8.68
N SER A 36 -20.52 10.18 -7.47
CA SER A 36 -21.40 11.15 -6.82
C SER A 36 -20.68 12.49 -6.55
N TYR A 37 -19.45 12.43 -6.02
CA TYR A 37 -18.63 13.62 -5.80
C TYR A 37 -18.43 14.41 -7.10
N LEU A 38 -18.01 13.75 -8.18
CA LEU A 38 -17.78 14.42 -9.46
C LEU A 38 -19.07 14.96 -10.08
N SER A 39 -20.20 14.25 -9.97
CA SER A 39 -21.48 14.77 -10.46
C SER A 39 -21.92 16.04 -9.72
N ASN A 40 -21.70 16.12 -8.40
CA ASN A 40 -22.06 17.30 -7.61
C ASN A 40 -21.08 18.47 -7.81
N ASN A 41 -19.82 18.16 -8.13
CA ASN A 41 -18.73 19.14 -8.23
C ASN A 41 -18.22 19.32 -9.66
N GLN A 42 -18.98 18.90 -10.67
CA GLN A 42 -18.53 18.91 -12.07
C GLN A 42 -18.12 20.32 -12.53
N HIS A 43 -18.82 21.35 -12.04
CA HIS A 43 -18.55 22.76 -12.34
C HIS A 43 -17.18 23.26 -11.85
N LEU A 44 -16.51 22.53 -10.94
CA LEU A 44 -15.17 22.88 -10.45
C LEU A 44 -14.04 22.45 -11.40
N TYR A 45 -14.34 21.58 -12.36
CA TYR A 45 -13.37 20.91 -13.21
C TYR A 45 -13.69 21.10 -14.70
N THR A 46 -12.65 21.17 -15.53
CA THR A 46 -12.75 21.08 -16.99
C THR A 46 -12.95 19.63 -17.44
N GLU A 47 -13.39 19.42 -18.68
CA GLU A 47 -13.57 18.07 -19.22
C GLU A 47 -12.26 17.25 -19.24
N ASP A 48 -11.13 17.88 -19.53
CA ASP A 48 -9.83 17.23 -19.52
C ASP A 48 -9.41 16.83 -18.09
N GLU A 49 -9.59 17.73 -17.11
CA GLU A 49 -9.35 17.42 -15.70
C GLU A 49 -10.24 16.27 -15.21
N LEU A 50 -11.52 16.25 -15.57
CA LEU A 50 -12.43 15.15 -15.23
C LEU A 50 -11.98 13.82 -15.84
N SER A 51 -11.50 13.83 -17.09
CA SER A 51 -10.95 12.64 -17.75
C SER A 51 -9.72 12.11 -16.99
N GLN A 52 -8.78 12.99 -16.64
CA GLN A 52 -7.58 12.64 -15.90
C GLN A 52 -7.89 12.14 -14.49
N ILE A 53 -8.78 12.81 -13.76
CA ILE A 53 -9.24 12.41 -12.44
C ILE A 53 -9.84 11.00 -12.49
N ASN A 54 -10.71 10.71 -13.45
CA ASN A 54 -11.29 9.37 -13.61
C ASN A 54 -10.24 8.32 -14.00
N HIS A 55 -9.28 8.67 -14.85
CA HIS A 55 -8.18 7.78 -15.21
C HIS A 55 -7.36 7.40 -13.97
N PHE A 56 -6.87 8.39 -13.22
CA PHE A 56 -6.07 8.16 -12.02
C PHE A 56 -6.86 7.48 -10.90
N PHE A 57 -8.15 7.78 -10.75
CA PHE A 57 -9.00 7.04 -9.83
C PHE A 57 -9.04 5.55 -10.18
N ASN A 58 -9.24 5.20 -11.45
CA ASN A 58 -9.20 3.81 -11.90
C ASN A 58 -7.82 3.17 -11.66
N SER A 59 -6.74 3.91 -11.85
CA SER A 59 -5.38 3.46 -11.54
C SER A 59 -5.18 3.22 -10.04
N VAL A 60 -5.69 4.08 -9.16
CA VAL A 60 -5.66 3.88 -7.70
C VAL A 60 -6.40 2.61 -7.28
N ILE A 61 -7.60 2.39 -7.84
CA ILE A 61 -8.40 1.18 -7.60
C ILE A 61 -7.68 -0.07 -8.12
N PHE A 62 -7.06 0.00 -9.29
CA PHE A 62 -6.30 -1.11 -9.83
C PHE A 62 -5.03 -1.40 -9.00
N LYS A 63 -4.30 -0.38 -8.58
CA LYS A 63 -3.08 -0.53 -7.78
C LYS A 63 -3.33 -1.01 -6.36
N SER A 64 -4.44 -0.62 -5.75
CA SER A 64 -4.86 -1.19 -4.47
C SER A 64 -5.22 -2.68 -4.61
N PHE A 65 -5.88 -3.08 -5.70
CA PHE A 65 -6.11 -4.50 -6.01
C PHE A 65 -4.80 -5.28 -6.15
N LEU A 66 -3.84 -4.79 -6.94
CA LEU A 66 -2.53 -5.44 -7.10
C LEU A 66 -1.76 -5.54 -5.78
N THR A 67 -1.78 -4.47 -4.97
CA THR A 67 -1.13 -4.48 -3.66
C THR A 67 -1.75 -5.54 -2.76
N ARG A 68 -3.08 -5.67 -2.76
CA ARG A 68 -3.77 -6.70 -1.98
C ARG A 68 -3.42 -8.11 -2.46
N LEU A 69 -3.37 -8.35 -3.77
CA LEU A 69 -2.89 -9.63 -4.30
C LEU A 69 -1.46 -9.94 -3.84
N ALA A 70 -0.57 -8.94 -3.85
CA ALA A 70 0.82 -9.14 -3.41
C ALA A 70 0.93 -9.43 -1.90
N ILE A 71 0.06 -8.81 -1.07
CA ILE A 71 -0.05 -9.15 0.35
C ILE A 71 -0.48 -10.61 0.52
N GLU A 72 -1.46 -11.07 -0.26
CA GLU A 72 -1.98 -12.45 -0.19
C GLU A 72 -0.97 -13.48 -0.69
N GLN A 73 -0.18 -13.15 -1.72
CA GLN A 73 0.98 -13.94 -2.12
C GLN A 73 1.97 -14.10 -0.96
N LEU A 74 2.31 -12.98 -0.32
CA LEU A 74 3.26 -12.95 0.80
C LEU A 74 2.72 -13.74 2.02
N GLN A 75 1.41 -13.68 2.27
CA GLN A 75 0.75 -14.48 3.30
C GLN A 75 0.70 -15.97 2.93
N SER A 76 0.48 -16.32 1.67
CA SER A 76 0.42 -17.71 1.20
C SER A 76 1.77 -18.41 1.37
N VAL A 77 2.87 -17.72 1.08
CA VAL A 77 4.24 -18.23 1.31
C VAL A 77 4.49 -18.50 2.81
N ARG A 78 3.87 -17.73 3.71
CA ARG A 78 3.94 -17.96 5.16
C ARG A 78 3.07 -19.15 5.60
N HIS A 79 1.80 -19.16 5.22
CA HIS A 79 0.83 -20.15 5.70
C HIS A 79 1.07 -21.53 5.09
N GLY A 80 1.69 -21.61 3.91
CA GLY A 80 2.22 -22.87 3.38
C GLY A 80 3.16 -23.59 4.36
N ARG A 81 3.89 -22.85 5.20
CA ARG A 81 4.75 -23.42 6.26
C ARG A 81 4.00 -23.85 7.51
N ILE A 82 2.88 -23.19 7.85
CA ILE A 82 2.18 -23.40 9.12
C ILE A 82 1.32 -24.68 9.09
N ASN A 83 0.92 -25.14 7.90
CA ASN A 83 0.20 -26.42 7.75
C ASN A 83 1.11 -27.66 7.82
N GLU A 84 2.42 -27.51 7.94
CA GLU A 84 3.35 -28.62 8.22
C GLU A 84 3.61 -28.74 9.73
N SER A 85 2.55 -29.00 10.49
CA SER A 85 2.55 -29.33 11.93
C SER A 85 3.00 -28.22 12.92
N LEU A 86 2.47 -28.31 14.14
CA LEU A 86 2.75 -27.37 15.23
C LEU A 86 4.23 -27.39 15.69
N TRP A 87 4.96 -28.45 15.35
CA TRP A 87 6.31 -28.72 15.84
C TRP A 87 7.42 -27.96 15.09
N PRO A 88 7.41 -27.91 13.75
CA PRO A 88 8.26 -27.01 12.97
C PRO A 88 8.03 -25.54 13.27
N ALA A 89 6.83 -25.12 13.64
CA ALA A 89 6.57 -23.74 14.08
C ALA A 89 7.27 -23.41 15.43
N ILE A 90 7.37 -24.41 16.32
CA ILE A 90 8.06 -24.31 17.61
C ILE A 90 9.59 -24.47 17.44
N GLU A 91 10.06 -25.34 16.54
CA GLU A 91 11.49 -25.43 16.19
C GLU A 91 11.99 -24.16 15.46
N ASN A 92 11.21 -23.59 14.53
CA ASN A 92 11.56 -22.35 13.83
C ASN A 92 11.58 -21.10 14.71
N SER A 93 10.94 -21.14 15.88
CA SER A 93 11.01 -20.06 16.86
C SER A 93 12.18 -20.21 17.85
N LEU A 94 12.80 -21.39 17.89
CA LEU A 94 13.92 -21.73 18.78
C LEU A 94 15.27 -21.83 18.06
N TYR A 95 15.28 -22.10 16.75
CA TYR A 95 16.48 -22.16 15.92
C TYR A 95 16.37 -21.22 14.72
N THR A 96 17.50 -20.60 14.36
CA THR A 96 17.70 -19.91 13.07
C THR A 96 17.06 -20.72 11.94
N LEU A 97 16.08 -20.12 11.26
CA LEU A 97 15.27 -20.75 10.20
C LEU A 97 16.15 -21.50 9.19
N ASN A 98 16.03 -22.83 9.15
CA ASN A 98 16.49 -23.64 8.02
C ASN A 98 15.52 -23.43 6.84
N CYS A 99 15.73 -22.37 6.07
CA CYS A 99 15.01 -22.08 4.83
C CYS A 99 15.85 -22.55 3.65
N SER A 100 15.30 -23.33 2.72
CA SER A 100 16.03 -23.69 1.49
C SER A 100 16.31 -22.46 0.63
N ASP A 101 17.34 -22.53 -0.22
CA ASP A 101 17.68 -21.43 -1.15
C ASP A 101 16.47 -21.08 -2.05
N ASP A 102 15.73 -22.08 -2.53
CA ASP A 102 14.54 -21.89 -3.35
C ASP A 102 13.41 -21.18 -2.59
N GLU A 103 13.21 -21.52 -1.31
CA GLU A 103 12.26 -20.81 -0.46
C GLU A 103 12.68 -19.36 -0.19
N GLN A 104 13.97 -19.10 -0.02
CA GLN A 104 14.48 -17.74 0.14
C GLN A 104 14.22 -16.90 -1.11
N VAL A 105 14.41 -17.48 -2.29
CA VAL A 105 14.07 -16.87 -3.58
C VAL A 105 12.57 -16.59 -3.67
N LEU A 106 11.72 -17.53 -3.27
CA LEU A 106 10.26 -17.36 -3.29
C LEU A 106 9.77 -16.23 -2.36
N VAL A 107 10.23 -16.19 -1.11
CA VAL A 107 9.85 -15.13 -0.17
C VAL A 107 10.36 -13.78 -0.66
N SER A 108 11.59 -13.74 -1.17
CA SER A 108 12.21 -12.56 -1.76
C SER A 108 11.39 -11.99 -2.92
N PHE A 109 10.98 -12.85 -3.85
CA PHE A 109 10.15 -12.50 -4.98
C PHE A 109 8.79 -11.93 -4.53
N ALA A 110 8.14 -12.56 -3.55
CA ALA A 110 6.86 -12.09 -3.03
C ALA A 110 6.98 -10.73 -2.31
N LEU A 111 8.04 -10.55 -1.50
CA LEU A 111 8.29 -9.31 -0.77
C LEU A 111 8.62 -8.14 -1.70
N GLU A 112 9.48 -8.36 -2.70
CA GLU A 112 9.79 -7.34 -3.72
C GLU A 112 8.55 -6.94 -4.50
N SER A 113 7.75 -7.92 -4.92
CA SER A 113 6.49 -7.67 -5.63
C SER A 113 5.54 -6.82 -4.79
N PHE A 114 5.40 -7.14 -3.50
CA PHE A 114 4.58 -6.37 -2.57
C PHE A 114 5.08 -4.93 -2.42
N LEU A 115 6.37 -4.73 -2.15
CA LEU A 115 6.94 -3.39 -1.95
C LEU A 115 6.84 -2.53 -3.22
N PHE A 116 7.02 -3.14 -4.39
CA PHE A 116 6.84 -2.48 -5.67
C PHE A 116 5.39 -2.00 -5.85
N GLU A 117 4.41 -2.88 -5.66
CA GLU A 117 3.00 -2.51 -5.86
C GLU A 117 2.52 -1.49 -4.82
N ALA A 118 2.87 -1.67 -3.54
CA ALA A 118 2.50 -0.72 -2.49
C ALA A 118 3.11 0.67 -2.74
N ARG A 119 4.38 0.74 -3.20
CA ARG A 119 5.03 2.01 -3.54
C ARG A 119 4.36 2.66 -4.75
N SER A 120 4.09 1.87 -5.78
CA SER A 120 3.41 2.34 -6.99
C SER A 120 2.01 2.86 -6.67
N PHE A 121 1.27 2.18 -5.79
CA PHE A 121 -0.01 2.66 -5.28
C PHE A 121 0.12 4.04 -4.63
N LEU A 122 1.06 4.20 -3.68
CA LEU A 122 1.23 5.46 -2.95
C LEU A 122 1.56 6.63 -3.90
N ASP A 123 2.41 6.40 -4.90
CA ASP A 123 2.75 7.42 -5.90
C ASP A 123 1.55 7.82 -6.75
N VAL A 124 0.80 6.84 -7.26
CA VAL A 124 -0.42 7.09 -8.05
C VAL A 124 -1.51 7.77 -7.21
N TYR A 125 -1.65 7.40 -5.94
CA TYR A 125 -2.61 8.01 -5.02
C TYR A 125 -2.28 9.49 -4.76
N MET A 126 -1.01 9.83 -4.52
CA MET A 126 -0.61 11.23 -4.34
C MET A 126 -0.86 12.07 -5.60
N ILE A 127 -0.62 11.53 -6.80
CA ILE A 127 -0.95 12.20 -8.07
C ILE A 127 -2.46 12.42 -8.18
N PHE A 128 -3.24 11.38 -7.85
CA PHE A 128 -4.70 11.47 -7.86
C PHE A 128 -5.23 12.57 -6.92
N VAL A 129 -4.67 12.69 -5.72
CA VAL A 129 -5.00 13.77 -4.77
C VAL A 129 -4.63 15.15 -5.35
N CYS A 130 -3.44 15.27 -5.95
CA CYS A 130 -3.01 16.48 -6.63
C CYS A 130 -3.98 16.93 -7.74
N LEU A 131 -4.55 15.98 -8.49
CA LEU A 131 -5.56 16.25 -9.51
C LEU A 131 -6.90 16.69 -8.89
N LEU A 132 -7.37 16.01 -7.85
CA LEU A 132 -8.60 16.39 -7.14
C LEU A 132 -8.54 17.82 -6.58
N LEU A 133 -7.36 18.26 -6.16
CA LEU A 133 -7.09 19.59 -5.59
C LEU A 133 -6.61 20.62 -6.62
N LYS A 134 -6.67 20.30 -7.92
CA LYS A 134 -6.32 21.21 -9.03
C LYS A 134 -4.91 21.80 -8.98
N THR A 135 -3.93 21.01 -8.55
CA THR A 135 -2.52 21.42 -8.58
C THR A 135 -1.91 21.33 -10.00
N GLY A 136 -2.57 20.59 -10.91
CA GLY A 136 -2.11 20.39 -12.30
C GLY A 136 -0.97 19.40 -12.49
N PHE A 137 -0.54 18.69 -11.43
CA PHE A 137 0.53 17.70 -11.53
C PHE A 137 0.03 16.36 -12.08
N THR A 138 0.60 15.91 -13.19
CA THR A 138 0.24 14.64 -13.88
C THR A 138 1.43 13.71 -14.13
N ASN A 139 2.64 14.06 -13.68
CA ASN A 139 3.82 13.23 -13.94
C ASN A 139 3.72 11.89 -13.21
N GLY A 140 4.00 10.78 -13.89
CA GLY A 140 3.78 9.41 -13.39
C GLY A 140 4.63 8.96 -12.17
N HIS A 141 5.52 9.81 -11.66
CA HIS A 141 6.26 9.55 -10.43
C HIS A 141 6.17 10.75 -9.48
N MET A 142 5.74 10.50 -8.24
CA MET A 142 5.57 11.53 -7.22
C MET A 142 6.54 11.34 -6.06
N LYS A 143 7.47 12.28 -5.88
CA LYS A 143 8.32 12.35 -4.67
C LYS A 143 7.52 12.98 -3.52
N GLN A 144 7.85 12.61 -2.28
CA GLN A 144 7.18 13.15 -1.09
C GLN A 144 7.35 14.68 -1.02
N SER A 145 8.57 15.19 -1.18
CA SER A 145 8.83 16.63 -1.21
C SER A 145 8.00 17.33 -2.29
N ARG A 146 7.95 16.75 -3.49
CA ARG A 146 7.16 17.29 -4.60
C ARG A 146 5.66 17.30 -4.29
N PHE A 147 5.14 16.26 -3.64
CA PHE A 147 3.74 16.21 -3.24
C PHE A 147 3.39 17.38 -2.30
N TYR A 148 4.22 17.63 -1.28
CA TYR A 148 4.03 18.79 -0.41
C TYR A 148 4.15 20.12 -1.14
N ASP A 149 5.13 20.26 -2.03
CA ASP A 149 5.29 21.46 -2.86
C ASP A 149 4.04 21.72 -3.71
N GLU A 150 3.36 20.68 -4.21
CA GLU A 150 2.11 20.85 -4.96
C GLU A 150 0.94 21.23 -4.04
N LEU A 151 0.81 20.62 -2.86
CA LEU A 151 -0.23 20.99 -1.89
C LEU A 151 -0.11 22.45 -1.43
N ASP A 152 1.11 22.96 -1.26
CA ASP A 152 1.37 24.33 -0.85
C ASP A 152 1.03 25.38 -1.92
N LYS A 153 0.83 24.97 -3.18
CA LYS A 153 0.39 25.87 -4.26
C LYS A 153 -1.13 26.02 -4.36
N VAL A 154 -1.90 25.20 -3.64
CA VAL A 154 -3.36 25.23 -3.71
C VAL A 154 -3.87 26.52 -3.05
N ASN A 155 -4.40 27.43 -3.88
CA ASN A 155 -4.87 28.75 -3.43
C ASN A 155 -6.37 28.99 -3.68
N GLU A 156 -7.05 28.08 -4.39
CA GLU A 156 -8.45 28.24 -4.78
C GLU A 156 -9.39 27.56 -3.78
N PRO A 157 -10.37 28.27 -3.17
CA PRO A 157 -11.45 27.62 -2.42
C PRO A 157 -12.33 26.74 -3.31
N PRO A 158 -12.84 25.59 -2.82
CA PRO A 158 -12.73 25.07 -1.46
C PRO A 158 -11.45 24.24 -1.20
N PHE A 159 -10.54 24.14 -2.17
CA PHE A 159 -9.42 23.20 -2.12
C PHE A 159 -8.33 23.56 -1.11
N VAL A 160 -8.20 24.84 -0.72
CA VAL A 160 -7.18 25.30 0.24
C VAL A 160 -7.26 24.55 1.57
N GLU A 161 -8.46 24.44 2.15
CA GLU A 161 -8.65 23.77 3.45
C GLU A 161 -8.41 22.27 3.33
N LYS A 162 -8.86 21.65 2.23
CA LYS A 162 -8.64 20.23 1.93
C LYS A 162 -7.15 19.92 1.77
N ALA A 163 -6.42 20.76 1.04
CA ALA A 163 -4.98 20.61 0.84
C ALA A 163 -4.22 20.71 2.16
N ARG A 164 -4.59 21.66 3.03
CA ARG A 164 -3.97 21.81 4.36
C ARG A 164 -4.19 20.58 5.24
N TRP A 165 -5.42 20.08 5.28
CA TRP A 165 -5.74 18.87 6.05
C TRP A 165 -5.00 17.65 5.51
N ILE A 166 -5.00 17.45 4.18
CA ILE A 166 -4.28 16.34 3.54
C ILE A 166 -2.79 16.41 3.83
N LYS A 167 -2.18 17.60 3.75
CA LYS A 167 -0.78 17.80 4.10
C LYS A 167 -0.50 17.35 5.54
N GLN A 168 -1.31 17.82 6.49
CA GLN A 168 -1.18 17.44 7.90
C GLN A 168 -1.37 15.93 8.12
N TYR A 169 -2.34 15.32 7.44
CA TYR A 169 -2.59 13.88 7.50
C TYR A 169 -1.40 13.09 6.97
N PHE A 170 -0.83 13.49 5.83
CA PHE A 170 0.37 12.83 5.29
C PHE A 170 1.59 13.02 6.18
N ASP A 171 1.77 14.20 6.76
CA ASP A 171 2.85 14.47 7.72
C ASP A 171 2.72 13.63 9.00
N THR A 172 1.50 13.36 9.45
CA THR A 172 1.28 12.73 10.76
C THR A 172 1.05 11.23 10.67
N ASN A 173 0.34 10.74 9.65
CA ASN A 173 -0.21 9.38 9.58
C ASN A 173 0.31 8.55 8.40
N VAL A 174 1.09 9.15 7.48
CA VAL A 174 1.69 8.45 6.33
C VAL A 174 3.21 8.47 6.43
N PHE A 175 3.80 9.66 6.55
CA PHE A 175 5.24 9.87 6.55
C PHE A 175 5.81 10.33 7.89
N GLY A 176 5.01 10.26 8.96
CA GLY A 176 5.36 10.83 10.26
C GLY A 176 6.60 10.22 10.90
N PHE A 177 6.87 10.66 12.12
CA PHE A 177 7.97 10.15 12.92
C PHE A 177 7.46 9.15 13.94
N GLU A 178 8.14 8.01 14.09
CA GLU A 178 7.84 7.08 15.17
C GLU A 178 8.19 7.71 16.51
N GLU A 179 7.18 8.16 17.27
CA GLU A 179 7.38 8.44 18.68
C GLU A 179 7.65 7.11 19.39
N LYS A 180 8.83 7.03 20.03
CA LYS A 180 9.32 5.84 20.75
C LYS A 180 8.19 5.22 21.57
N GLN A 181 7.90 3.95 21.24
CA GLN A 181 6.93 3.07 21.91
C GLN A 181 5.46 3.45 21.73
N GLN A 182 4.86 3.10 20.58
CA GLN A 182 3.41 2.99 20.49
C GLN A 182 2.97 1.52 20.56
N LYS A 183 2.03 1.24 21.47
CA LYS A 183 1.32 -0.03 21.68
C LYS A 183 0.28 -0.35 20.57
N PHE A 184 0.26 0.41 19.47
CA PHE A 184 -0.76 0.30 18.43
C PHE A 184 -0.28 -0.49 17.22
N ILE A 185 -1.22 -1.24 16.62
CA ILE A 185 -1.05 -2.09 15.44
C ILE A 185 -0.77 -1.27 14.16
N ILE A 186 -1.03 0.05 14.19
CA ILE A 186 -0.87 0.94 13.03
C ILE A 186 0.30 1.87 13.27
N ARG A 187 1.35 1.74 12.45
CA ARG A 187 2.45 2.70 12.41
C ARG A 187 2.05 3.94 11.61
N ASN A 188 2.37 5.11 12.16
CA ASN A 188 2.10 6.41 11.55
C ASN A 188 3.17 6.85 10.51
N ASP A 189 4.23 6.06 10.35
CA ASP A 189 5.36 6.29 9.43
C ASP A 189 5.43 5.25 8.30
N TRP A 190 4.34 4.52 8.04
CA TRP A 190 4.33 3.37 7.12
C TRP A 190 4.77 3.72 5.69
N GLY A 191 4.50 4.95 5.23
CA GLY A 191 4.94 5.44 3.92
C GLY A 191 6.46 5.72 3.89
N THR A 192 7.05 6.14 5.00
CA THR A 192 8.50 6.32 5.16
C THR A 192 9.18 4.95 5.18
N LEU A 193 8.62 4.00 5.94
CA LEU A 193 9.09 2.61 5.99
C LEU A 193 9.09 1.96 4.59
N LEU A 194 7.97 2.06 3.87
CA LEU A 194 7.81 1.51 2.52
C LEU A 194 8.88 2.02 1.54
N ARG A 195 9.15 3.33 1.57
CA ARG A 195 10.18 3.96 0.72
C ARG A 195 11.58 3.44 1.07
N SER A 196 11.93 3.47 2.35
CA SER A 196 13.23 3.01 2.83
C SER A 196 13.49 1.54 2.48
N LEU A 197 12.47 0.67 2.58
CA LEU A 197 12.63 -0.75 2.30
C LEU A 197 12.83 -1.04 0.81
N ARG A 198 12.06 -0.37 -0.07
CA ARG A 198 12.26 -0.52 -1.51
C ARG A 198 13.67 -0.12 -1.92
N ASP A 199 14.14 1.04 -1.47
CA ASP A 199 15.45 1.54 -1.86
C ASP A 199 16.55 0.57 -1.40
N ARG A 200 16.49 0.08 -0.16
CA ARG A 200 17.45 -0.91 0.37
C ARG A 200 17.42 -2.25 -0.37
N ILE A 201 16.24 -2.75 -0.74
CA ILE A 201 16.12 -4.00 -1.50
C ILE A 201 16.56 -3.82 -2.95
N SER A 202 16.42 -2.64 -3.54
CA SER A 202 16.98 -2.38 -4.89
C SER A 202 18.51 -2.30 -4.94
N HIS A 203 19.18 -2.15 -3.79
CA HIS A 203 20.64 -2.13 -3.65
C HIS A 203 21.22 -3.51 -3.24
N ARG A 204 20.55 -4.59 -3.65
CA ARG A 204 20.76 -6.01 -3.28
C ARG A 204 22.02 -6.69 -3.85
N ASP A 205 23.21 -6.19 -3.54
CA ASP A 205 24.40 -7.06 -3.51
C ASP A 205 24.36 -8.05 -2.31
N VAL A 206 23.28 -8.00 -1.51
CA VAL A 206 23.10 -8.71 -0.23
C VAL A 206 21.90 -9.66 -0.27
N ILE A 207 21.94 -10.65 -1.17
CA ILE A 207 21.37 -11.98 -0.90
C ILE A 207 22.47 -12.88 -0.28
N SER A 208 23.74 -12.42 -0.31
CA SER A 208 24.82 -12.89 0.55
C SER A 208 25.25 -11.77 1.52
N LEU A 209 25.29 -12.08 2.81
CA LEU A 209 25.89 -11.21 3.82
C LEU A 209 27.36 -10.93 3.45
N SER A 210 27.72 -9.67 3.17
CA SER A 210 29.11 -9.22 3.28
C SER A 210 29.30 -8.59 4.66
N PHE A 211 30.29 -9.06 5.40
CA PHE A 211 30.58 -8.62 6.77
C PHE A 211 31.40 -7.32 6.83
N ASP A 212 31.65 -6.67 5.69
CA ASP A 212 32.57 -5.54 5.55
C ASP A 212 31.87 -4.19 5.30
N SER A 213 30.54 -4.11 5.44
CA SER A 213 29.83 -2.83 5.28
C SER A 213 29.86 -2.00 6.57
N GLU A 214 30.53 -0.84 6.52
CA GLU A 214 30.51 0.17 7.59
C GLU A 214 29.28 1.11 7.53
N GLU A 215 28.30 0.84 6.65
CA GLU A 215 27.09 1.65 6.54
C GLU A 215 26.22 1.53 7.80
N LYS A 216 26.26 2.56 8.64
CA LYS A 216 25.28 2.75 9.72
C LYS A 216 23.94 3.19 9.12
N PHE A 217 22.98 2.27 9.08
CA PHE A 217 21.61 2.56 8.70
C PHE A 217 21.00 3.66 9.58
N ILE A 218 20.48 4.71 8.94
CA ILE A 218 19.61 5.68 9.61
C ILE A 218 18.35 4.91 10.07
N ALA A 219 18.06 4.98 11.37
CA ALA A 219 16.92 4.36 12.08
C ALA A 219 17.05 2.89 12.52
N ASP A 220 18.25 2.35 12.79
CA ASP A 220 18.43 1.02 13.44
C ASP A 220 17.64 -0.12 12.75
N ILE A 221 17.26 0.02 11.47
CA ILE A 221 16.59 -1.03 10.72
C ILE A 221 17.65 -2.08 10.37
N ARG A 222 17.81 -3.05 11.28
CA ARG A 222 18.45 -4.33 10.97
C ARG A 222 17.46 -5.16 10.16
N LEU A 223 17.82 -5.48 8.93
CA LEU A 223 17.18 -6.54 8.15
C LEU A 223 17.64 -7.90 8.73
N ASP A 224 17.31 -8.17 9.99
CA ASP A 224 17.55 -9.46 10.62
C ASP A 224 16.42 -10.40 10.21
N TRP A 225 16.49 -10.91 8.98
CA TRP A 225 15.57 -11.92 8.45
C TRP A 225 15.30 -13.01 9.51
N PRO A 226 14.04 -13.26 9.94
CA PRO A 226 12.74 -12.92 9.34
C PRO A 226 12.07 -11.65 9.89
N THR A 227 12.81 -10.80 10.62
CA THR A 227 12.31 -9.59 11.28
C THR A 227 12.97 -8.32 10.75
N ILE A 228 12.15 -7.29 10.56
CA ILE A 228 12.61 -5.91 10.46
C ILE A 228 12.35 -5.31 11.85
N ASN A 229 13.37 -5.12 12.67
CA ASN A 229 13.23 -4.57 14.04
C ASN A 229 12.23 -5.33 14.94
N GLY A 230 12.25 -6.66 14.90
CA GLY A 230 11.29 -7.49 15.67
C GLY A 230 9.87 -7.53 15.09
N ILE A 231 9.61 -6.84 13.97
CA ILE A 231 8.35 -6.90 13.21
C ILE A 231 8.53 -7.88 12.06
N THR A 232 7.64 -8.87 11.95
CA THR A 232 7.65 -9.80 10.82
C THR A 232 7.25 -9.08 9.53
N TYR A 233 7.75 -9.52 8.37
CA TYR A 233 7.33 -8.98 7.06
C TYR A 233 5.79 -8.97 6.87
N HIS A 234 5.10 -9.89 7.56
CA HIS A 234 3.64 -9.97 7.60
C HIS A 234 3.02 -8.81 8.39
N SER A 235 3.46 -8.57 9.62
CA SER A 235 2.97 -7.43 10.43
C SER A 235 3.25 -6.10 9.73
N MET A 236 4.35 -6.01 8.98
CA MET A 236 4.64 -4.88 8.10
C MET A 236 3.64 -4.78 6.93
N ALA A 237 3.39 -5.88 6.22
CA ALA A 237 2.45 -5.91 5.09
C ALA A 237 1.02 -5.55 5.53
N GLU A 238 0.58 -6.02 6.70
CA GLU A 238 -0.68 -5.62 7.32
C GLU A 238 -0.69 -4.14 7.70
N THR A 239 0.39 -3.63 8.29
CA THR A 239 0.51 -2.20 8.63
C THR A 239 0.35 -1.32 7.39
N ILE A 240 1.07 -1.64 6.31
CA ILE A 240 0.99 -0.91 5.04
C ILE A 240 -0.38 -1.08 4.39
N GLY A 241 -0.94 -2.30 4.40
CA GLY A 241 -2.30 -2.57 3.90
C GLY A 241 -3.37 -1.75 4.63
N ASN A 242 -3.27 -1.65 5.95
CA ASN A 242 -4.13 -0.82 6.78
C ASN A 242 -3.94 0.68 6.49
N GLY A 243 -2.70 1.12 6.28
CA GLY A 243 -2.39 2.50 5.86
C GLY A 243 -3.02 2.86 4.50
N ILE A 244 -2.95 1.94 3.54
CA ILE A 244 -3.62 2.06 2.23
C ILE A 244 -5.13 2.16 2.40
N HIS A 245 -5.72 1.31 3.24
CA HIS A 245 -7.16 1.37 3.54
C HIS A 245 -7.55 2.71 4.20
N ALA A 246 -6.73 3.21 5.14
CA ALA A 246 -6.95 4.50 5.81
C ALA A 246 -6.91 5.69 4.84
N LEU A 247 -6.11 5.63 3.76
CA LEU A 247 -6.12 6.66 2.71
C LEU A 247 -7.47 6.75 1.99
N PHE A 248 -8.21 5.65 1.85
CA PHE A 248 -9.58 5.70 1.32
C PHE A 248 -10.58 6.23 2.36
N TYR A 249 -10.55 5.67 3.57
CA TYR A 249 -11.51 5.96 4.63
C TYR A 249 -11.37 7.37 5.22
N GLN A 250 -10.14 7.90 5.36
CA GLN A 250 -9.87 9.22 5.95
C GLN A 250 -9.51 10.23 4.86
N GLY A 251 -8.48 9.92 4.07
CA GLY A 251 -7.95 10.83 3.06
C GLY A 251 -8.99 11.22 2.02
N LEU A 252 -9.52 10.22 1.31
CA LEU A 252 -10.44 10.46 0.22
C LEU A 252 -11.80 10.98 0.71
N CYS A 253 -12.31 10.43 1.81
CA CYS A 253 -13.56 10.89 2.41
C CYS A 253 -13.49 12.34 2.87
N HIS A 254 -12.35 12.80 3.39
CA HIS A 254 -12.15 14.21 3.73
C HIS A 254 -12.23 15.10 2.49
N ILE A 255 -11.56 14.74 1.39
CA ILE A 255 -11.63 15.51 0.14
C ILE A 255 -13.06 15.57 -0.39
N TYR A 256 -13.81 14.48 -0.27
CA TYR A 256 -15.19 14.40 -0.73
C TYR A 256 -16.22 14.98 0.26
N GLU A 257 -15.80 15.37 1.46
CA GLU A 257 -16.67 15.85 2.55
C GLU A 257 -17.75 14.81 2.93
N LEU A 258 -17.35 13.54 2.97
CA LEU A 258 -18.23 12.42 3.26
C LEU A 258 -17.79 11.67 4.52
N LYS A 259 -18.74 11.04 5.22
CA LYS A 259 -18.42 10.07 6.27
C LYS A 259 -18.56 8.67 5.70
N TRP A 260 -17.57 7.82 5.94
CA TRP A 260 -17.60 6.44 5.47
C TRP A 260 -18.79 5.63 6.00
N ASP A 261 -19.23 5.91 7.23
CA ASP A 261 -20.35 5.21 7.88
C ASP A 261 -21.67 5.43 7.13
N ASP A 262 -21.81 6.53 6.39
CA ASP A 262 -22.99 6.81 5.55
C ASP A 262 -23.12 5.76 4.40
N PHE A 263 -22.07 4.98 4.13
CA PHE A 263 -22.03 3.98 3.05
C PHE A 263 -22.10 2.53 3.52
N LEU A 264 -21.83 2.25 4.80
CA LEU A 264 -22.08 0.92 5.40
C LEU A 264 -23.59 0.63 5.51
N GLY A 265 -24.42 1.66 5.62
CA GLY A 265 -25.88 1.54 5.54
C GLY A 265 -26.44 1.24 4.15
N ILE A 266 -25.62 1.37 3.09
CA ILE A 266 -26.01 1.01 1.70
C ILE A 266 -25.88 -0.50 1.46
N THR A 267 -25.06 -1.20 2.25
CA THR A 267 -24.90 -2.66 2.16
C THR A 267 -25.99 -3.46 2.89
N GLU A 268 -26.70 -2.88 3.86
CA GLU A 268 -27.82 -3.57 4.55
C GLU A 268 -29.13 -3.56 3.75
N ASN A 269 -29.25 -2.73 2.72
CA ASN A 269 -30.44 -2.65 1.85
C ASN A 269 -30.28 -3.40 0.51
N VAL A 270 -29.23 -4.22 0.39
CA VAL A 270 -29.05 -5.17 -0.73
C VAL A 270 -28.89 -6.56 -0.13
N SER A 271 -30.00 -7.08 0.42
CA SER A 271 -30.21 -8.49 0.74
C SER A 271 -31.46 -8.98 0.04
#